data_AF-A0AAX7V6J7-F1
#
_entry.id   AF-A0AAX7V6J7-F1
#
_cell.length_a   1.000
_cell.length_b   1.000
_cell.length_c   1.000
_cell.angle_alpha   90.00
_cell.angle_beta   90.00
_cell.angle_gamma   90.00
#
_symmetry.space_group_name_H-M   'P 1'
#
loop_
_entity.id
_entity.type
_entity.pdbx_description
1 polymer ?
#
loop_
_entity_poly.entity_id
_entity_poly.type
_entity_poly.pdbx_seq_one_letter_code
_entity_poly.pdbx_strand_id
1 'polypeptide(L)'
;MKVFERLLKNIISSSIPDTTDPLQFAYRSNRSTEDAIAHVLHTTLSHVDKKQGNYVRMLFVDYSSAFNTIVPCRLFTKLRDLGLNSRLCAWLLDFLTGRTQVVRVGRCFSNSITINTGALQGCVLSPLLYSLYTSDCVATHGSNTIVKFADDTVVLGAISNNDEAAYMDEVKNLASWCQDNHLQLNVSKTKELVVDFRRGQHRDYKPIIINGAPVERVQSFKYLGVHISSDLTWAAHIQVQTKKARQRLYHLRQLRKFRVSPKILRIFYTGAVESILTQNMTSWFGNSCVKDQKALQRVIRTAERCCRIALPPLQDTYTRRCWTRAAQILKDPSHPGNKLFQLLQSGRRFRIFRARTERLKRSFYPQAIRALNTHTHPLTSSIID
;
A
#
# COMPACT_ATOMS: atom_id res chain seq x y z
N MET A 1 14.78 -16.61 -21.66
CA MET A 1 15.04 -15.38 -20.88
C MET A 1 14.23 -15.32 -19.58
N LYS A 2 12.90 -15.21 -19.60
CA LYS A 2 12.07 -15.11 -18.37
C LYS A 2 12.24 -16.22 -17.32
N VAL A 3 12.52 -17.45 -17.74
CA VAL A 3 12.79 -18.58 -16.82
C VAL A 3 14.09 -18.33 -16.04
N PHE A 4 15.15 -17.90 -16.74
CA PHE A 4 16.43 -17.57 -16.13
C PHE A 4 16.31 -16.37 -15.18
N GLU A 5 15.57 -15.33 -15.58
CA GLU A 5 15.29 -14.19 -14.70
C GLU A 5 14.57 -14.61 -13.41
N ARG A 6 13.66 -15.60 -13.45
CA ARG A 6 13.01 -16.14 -12.24
C ARG A 6 14.00 -16.87 -11.33
N LEU A 7 14.92 -17.64 -11.91
CA LEU A 7 15.99 -18.30 -11.15
C LEU A 7 16.87 -17.26 -10.45
N LEU A 8 17.33 -16.25 -11.20
CA LEU A 8 18.13 -15.15 -10.65
C LEU A 8 17.39 -14.37 -9.59
N LYS A 9 16.10 -14.11 -9.76
CA LYS A 9 15.27 -13.45 -8.76
C LYS A 9 15.33 -14.20 -7.43
N ASN A 10 15.18 -15.52 -7.45
CA ASN A 10 15.22 -16.35 -6.25
C ASN A 10 16.61 -16.31 -5.59
N ILE A 11 17.67 -16.39 -6.39
CA ILE A 11 19.06 -16.29 -5.90
C ILE A 11 19.28 -14.94 -5.21
N ILE A 12 18.93 -13.83 -5.88
CA ILE A 12 19.07 -12.47 -5.34
C ILE A 12 18.28 -12.33 -4.04
N SER A 13 17.00 -12.73 -4.04
CA SER A 13 16.16 -12.63 -2.84
C SER A 13 16.69 -13.46 -1.68
N SER A 14 17.26 -14.65 -1.93
CA SER A 14 17.86 -15.49 -0.88
C SER A 14 19.18 -14.94 -0.32
N SER A 15 19.87 -14.08 -1.07
CA SER A 15 21.15 -13.49 -0.66
C SER A 15 20.98 -12.19 0.16
N ILE A 16 19.77 -11.64 0.22
CA ILE A 16 19.48 -10.38 0.91
C ILE A 16 18.65 -10.69 2.16
N PRO A 17 18.94 -10.08 3.32
CA PRO A 17 18.11 -10.25 4.51
C PRO A 17 16.65 -9.85 4.30
N ASP A 18 15.72 -10.64 4.85
CA ASP A 18 14.30 -10.28 4.86
C ASP A 18 13.99 -9.03 5.70
N THR A 19 14.94 -8.53 6.47
CA THR A 19 14.82 -7.27 7.22
C THR A 19 15.16 -6.04 6.40
N THR A 20 15.71 -6.19 5.18
CA THR A 20 16.04 -5.06 4.31
C THR A 20 14.76 -4.30 3.96
N ASP A 21 14.75 -2.99 4.24
CA ASP A 21 13.66 -2.06 3.92
C ASP A 21 12.25 -2.58 4.29
N PRO A 22 11.93 -2.72 5.59
CA PRO A 22 10.70 -3.36 6.05
C PRO A 22 9.43 -2.58 5.69
N LEU A 23 9.56 -1.33 5.24
CA LEU A 23 8.46 -0.45 4.85
C LEU A 23 8.28 -0.34 3.32
N GLN A 24 9.03 -1.15 2.54
CA GLN A 24 8.68 -1.48 1.17
C GLN A 24 7.72 -2.67 1.16
N PHE A 25 6.49 -2.43 0.73
CA PHE A 25 5.43 -3.44 0.70
C PHE A 25 5.26 -4.09 -0.68
N ALA A 26 5.67 -3.43 -1.77
CA ALA A 26 5.51 -4.03 -3.10
C ALA A 26 6.54 -5.12 -3.37
N TYR A 27 6.12 -6.09 -4.18
CA TYR A 27 6.96 -7.18 -4.70
C TYR A 27 7.60 -8.09 -3.64
N ARG A 28 7.15 -7.97 -2.38
CA ARG A 28 7.55 -8.84 -1.27
C ARG A 28 6.50 -9.90 -1.01
N SER A 29 6.95 -11.07 -0.55
CA SER A 29 6.06 -12.13 -0.08
C SER A 29 5.24 -11.62 1.12
N ASN A 30 3.98 -12.04 1.18
CA ASN A 30 3.08 -11.71 2.30
C ASN A 30 2.94 -10.20 2.59
N ARG A 31 3.12 -9.33 1.58
CA ARG A 31 2.84 -7.89 1.67
C ARG A 31 1.86 -7.50 0.58
N SER A 32 0.99 -6.56 0.89
CA SER A 32 -0.10 -6.13 0.00
C SER A 32 -0.34 -4.62 0.14
N THR A 33 -1.14 -4.08 -0.77
CA THR A 33 -1.62 -2.70 -0.67
C THR A 33 -2.38 -2.46 0.64
N GLU A 34 -3.12 -3.48 1.14
CA GLU A 34 -3.82 -3.40 2.42
C GLU A 34 -2.88 -3.13 3.59
N ASP A 35 -1.69 -3.75 3.59
CA ASP A 35 -0.72 -3.59 4.66
C ASP A 35 -0.07 -2.23 4.66
N ALA A 36 0.30 -1.72 3.49
CA ALA A 36 0.86 -0.38 3.34
C ALA A 36 -0.14 0.67 3.83
N ILE A 37 -1.40 0.57 3.40
CA ILE A 37 -2.47 1.47 3.86
C ILE A 37 -2.72 1.30 5.36
N ALA A 38 -2.81 0.07 5.86
CA ALA A 38 -3.04 -0.20 7.28
C ALA A 38 -1.90 0.34 8.15
N HIS A 39 -0.65 0.24 7.70
CA HIS A 39 0.51 0.82 8.37
C HIS A 39 0.41 2.36 8.41
N VAL A 40 0.18 3.00 7.26
CA VAL A 40 -0.01 4.46 7.17
C VAL A 40 -1.12 4.95 8.11
N LEU A 41 -2.29 4.31 8.05
CA LEU A 41 -3.43 4.67 8.90
C LEU A 41 -3.15 4.40 10.38
N HIS A 42 -2.47 3.31 10.71
CA HIS A 42 -2.15 2.99 12.11
C HIS A 42 -1.15 3.98 12.69
N THR A 43 -0.07 4.29 11.99
CA THR A 43 0.90 5.32 12.40
C THR A 43 0.20 6.66 12.63
N THR A 44 -0.68 7.03 11.71
CA THR A 44 -1.46 8.27 11.78
C THR A 44 -2.39 8.30 12.98
N LEU A 45 -3.28 7.30 13.07
CA LEU A 45 -4.31 7.22 14.11
C LEU A 45 -3.67 7.09 15.49
N SER A 46 -2.59 6.32 15.62
CA SER A 46 -1.89 6.16 16.90
C SER A 46 -1.25 7.47 17.35
N HIS A 47 -0.68 8.26 16.43
CA HIS A 47 -0.06 9.54 16.79
C HIS A 47 -1.08 10.58 17.24
N VAL A 48 -2.19 10.74 16.52
CA VAL A 48 -3.24 11.70 16.87
C VAL A 48 -4.02 11.29 18.14
N ASP A 49 -3.99 10.01 18.52
CA ASP A 49 -4.63 9.49 19.74
C ASP A 49 -3.80 9.71 21.02
N LYS A 50 -2.47 9.88 20.89
CA LYS A 50 -1.52 10.00 22.03
C LYS A 50 -1.76 11.25 22.88
N LYS A 51 -1.87 12.42 22.27
CA LYS A 51 -1.97 13.71 22.97
C LYS A 51 -2.82 14.69 22.16
N GLN A 52 -3.63 15.47 22.86
CA GLN A 52 -4.29 16.63 22.25
C GLN A 52 -3.20 17.60 21.75
N GLY A 53 -3.37 18.14 20.55
CA GLY A 53 -2.37 19.00 19.92
C GLY A 53 -1.51 18.31 18.85
N ASN A 54 -1.55 16.98 18.75
CA ASN A 54 -0.85 16.22 17.71
C ASN A 54 -1.63 16.20 16.39
N TYR A 55 -0.91 16.22 15.28
CA TYR A 55 -1.44 16.06 13.93
C TYR A 55 -0.41 15.35 13.06
N VAL A 56 -0.82 14.93 11.86
CA VAL A 56 0.05 14.21 10.91
C VAL A 56 -0.03 14.89 9.55
N ARG A 57 1.13 15.06 8.92
CA ARG A 57 1.25 15.48 7.52
C ARG A 57 1.67 14.27 6.68
N MET A 58 1.08 14.13 5.50
CA MET A 58 1.36 13.04 4.57
C MET A 58 1.72 13.65 3.21
N LEU A 59 2.93 13.40 2.74
CA LEU A 59 3.36 13.75 1.39
C LEU A 59 3.27 12.50 0.51
N PHE A 60 2.31 12.46 -0.39
CA PHE A 60 2.20 11.41 -1.41
C PHE A 60 3.02 11.81 -2.62
N VAL A 61 4.09 11.07 -2.86
CA VAL A 61 5.10 11.34 -3.87
C VAL A 61 4.79 10.57 -5.14
N ASP A 62 4.89 11.26 -6.29
CA ASP A 62 4.75 10.67 -7.61
C ASP A 62 6.05 10.89 -8.39
N TYR A 63 6.56 9.84 -9.03
CA TYR A 63 7.75 9.90 -9.86
C TYR A 63 7.39 9.89 -11.35
N SER A 64 8.08 10.71 -12.12
CA SER A 64 8.00 10.68 -13.58
C SER A 64 8.75 9.45 -14.09
N SER A 65 8.00 8.40 -14.42
CA SER A 65 8.55 7.21 -15.09
C SER A 65 9.63 6.46 -14.28
N ALA A 66 9.38 6.24 -12.98
CA ALA A 66 10.28 5.61 -12.01
C ALA A 66 11.17 4.47 -12.55
N PHE A 67 10.58 3.42 -13.12
CA PHE A 67 11.34 2.25 -13.61
C PHE A 67 12.33 2.60 -14.72
N ASN A 68 12.01 3.56 -15.58
CA ASN A 68 12.88 3.96 -16.69
C ASN A 68 14.05 4.85 -16.24
N THR A 69 14.00 5.37 -15.01
CA THR A 69 15.02 6.28 -14.46
C THR A 69 16.12 5.59 -13.65
N ILE A 70 16.04 4.27 -13.45
CA ILE A 70 17.10 3.50 -12.76
C ILE A 70 18.43 3.69 -13.51
N VAL A 71 19.48 4.09 -12.78
CA VAL A 71 20.83 4.19 -13.31
C VAL A 71 21.60 2.91 -12.97
N PRO A 72 21.97 2.06 -13.97
CA PRO A 72 22.58 0.75 -13.71
C PRO A 72 23.86 0.81 -12.87
N CYS A 73 24.73 1.80 -13.09
CA CYS A 73 25.95 1.96 -12.30
C CYS A 73 25.67 2.27 -10.82
N ARG A 74 24.62 3.05 -10.52
CA ARG A 74 24.21 3.32 -9.12
C ARG A 74 23.58 2.10 -8.48
N LEU A 75 22.75 1.37 -9.24
CA LEU A 75 22.19 0.11 -8.79
C LEU A 75 23.30 -0.91 -8.47
N PHE A 76 24.34 -1.00 -9.30
CA PHE A 76 25.50 -1.87 -9.06
C PHE A 76 26.14 -1.59 -7.69
N THR A 77 26.40 -0.32 -7.37
CA THR A 77 26.97 0.07 -6.07
C THR A 77 26.04 -0.31 -4.91
N LYS A 78 24.75 0.03 -4.99
CA LYS A 78 23.77 -0.32 -3.94
C LYS A 78 23.66 -1.83 -3.72
N LEU A 79 23.66 -2.62 -4.79
CA LEU A 79 23.61 -4.08 -4.68
C LEU A 79 24.86 -4.64 -4.01
N ARG A 80 26.03 -4.06 -4.28
CA ARG A 80 27.25 -4.42 -3.57
C ARG A 80 27.19 -4.06 -2.09
N ASP A 81 26.67 -2.88 -1.75
CA ASP A 81 26.52 -2.44 -0.36
C ASP A 81 25.52 -3.32 0.42
N LEU A 82 24.53 -3.88 -0.27
CA LEU A 82 23.60 -4.89 0.25
C LEU A 82 24.23 -6.29 0.38
N GLY A 83 25.49 -6.48 0.01
CA GLY A 83 26.22 -7.74 0.16
C GLY A 83 26.10 -8.71 -1.01
N LEU A 84 25.57 -8.31 -2.17
CA LEU A 84 25.49 -9.22 -3.32
C LEU A 84 26.87 -9.49 -3.91
N ASN A 85 27.04 -10.72 -4.43
CA ASN A 85 28.25 -11.14 -5.11
C ASN A 85 28.58 -10.22 -6.31
N SER A 86 29.83 -9.78 -6.40
CA SER A 86 30.28 -8.84 -7.45
C SER A 86 30.08 -9.36 -8.88
N ARG A 87 30.16 -10.68 -9.12
CA ARG A 87 29.90 -11.29 -10.43
C ARG A 87 28.42 -11.18 -10.81
N LEU A 88 27.53 -11.38 -9.84
CA LEU A 88 26.09 -11.20 -10.05
C LEU A 88 25.74 -9.73 -10.30
N CYS A 89 26.35 -8.80 -9.57
CA CYS A 89 26.20 -7.38 -9.82
C CYS A 89 26.71 -6.98 -11.22
N ALA A 90 27.86 -7.51 -11.64
CA ALA A 90 28.40 -7.25 -12.98
C ALA A 90 27.50 -7.80 -14.08
N TRP A 91 26.93 -9.00 -13.89
CA TRP A 91 25.94 -9.55 -14.80
C TRP A 91 24.68 -8.68 -14.87
N LEU A 92 24.18 -8.16 -13.74
CA LEU A 92 23.03 -7.26 -13.72
C LEU A 92 23.33 -5.93 -14.42
N LEU A 93 24.55 -5.41 -14.29
CA LEU A 93 24.98 -4.21 -15.00
C LEU A 93 24.97 -4.44 -16.52
N ASP A 94 25.56 -5.54 -16.98
CA ASP A 94 25.55 -5.95 -18.40
C ASP A 94 24.10 -6.16 -18.90
N PHE A 95 23.27 -6.85 -18.11
CA PHE A 95 21.86 -7.08 -18.41
C PHE A 95 21.03 -5.79 -18.60
N LEU A 96 21.41 -4.68 -17.95
CA LEU A 96 20.69 -3.41 -18.00
C LEU A 96 21.29 -2.39 -18.98
N THR A 97 22.48 -2.64 -19.52
CA THR A 97 23.21 -1.71 -20.40
C THR A 97 23.38 -2.28 -21.80
N GLY A 98 23.68 -1.43 -22.79
CA GLY A 98 23.94 -1.87 -24.18
C GLY A 98 22.74 -2.48 -24.92
N ARG A 99 21.53 -2.40 -24.36
CA ARG A 99 20.34 -3.02 -24.95
C ARG A 99 19.82 -2.20 -26.11
N THR A 100 19.37 -2.82 -27.18
CA THR A 100 18.70 -2.14 -28.28
C THR A 100 17.18 -2.33 -28.23
N GLN A 101 16.43 -1.28 -28.59
CA GLN A 101 14.99 -1.34 -28.75
C GLN A 101 14.56 -0.82 -30.13
N VAL A 102 13.48 -1.41 -30.64
CA VAL A 102 12.76 -0.98 -31.84
C VAL A 102 11.26 -1.05 -31.59
N VAL A 103 10.51 -0.14 -32.19
CA VAL A 103 9.04 -0.17 -32.19
C VAL A 103 8.59 -0.87 -33.46
N ARG A 104 7.76 -1.91 -33.33
CA ARG A 104 7.17 -2.62 -34.47
C ARG A 104 5.70 -2.23 -34.63
N VAL A 105 5.33 -1.74 -35.82
CA VAL A 105 3.94 -1.49 -36.21
C VAL A 105 3.64 -2.31 -37.46
N GLY A 106 2.85 -3.39 -37.29
CA GLY A 106 2.58 -4.35 -38.35
C GLY A 106 3.86 -5.07 -38.82
N ARG A 107 4.30 -4.76 -40.04
CA ARG A 107 5.55 -5.27 -40.64
C ARG A 107 6.70 -4.27 -40.63
N CYS A 108 6.46 -3.03 -40.22
CA CYS A 108 7.47 -1.98 -40.19
C CYS A 108 8.15 -1.92 -38.81
N PHE A 109 9.45 -1.58 -38.81
CA PHE A 109 10.25 -1.38 -37.61
C PHE A 109 10.77 0.06 -37.60
N SER A 110 10.85 0.66 -36.40
CA SER A 110 11.57 1.93 -36.21
C SER A 110 13.09 1.71 -36.32
N ASN A 111 13.83 2.81 -36.36
CA ASN A 111 15.27 2.78 -36.09
C ASN A 111 15.54 2.19 -34.70
N SER A 112 16.69 1.53 -34.57
CA SER A 112 17.18 0.96 -33.30
C SER A 112 17.74 2.06 -32.41
N ILE A 113 17.35 2.04 -31.14
CA ILE A 113 17.87 2.94 -30.10
C ILE A 113 18.52 2.08 -29.02
N THR A 114 19.73 2.44 -28.60
CA THR A 114 20.40 1.80 -27.48
C THR A 114 19.95 2.43 -26.16
N ILE A 115 19.60 1.61 -25.18
CA ILE A 115 19.14 1.99 -23.84
C ILE A 115 20.17 1.56 -22.79
N ASN A 116 20.66 2.54 -22.05
CA ASN A 116 21.60 2.36 -20.94
C ASN A 116 21.01 2.72 -19.58
N THR A 117 19.71 3.02 -19.52
CA THR A 117 18.98 3.37 -18.30
C THR A 117 17.71 2.55 -18.16
N GLY A 118 17.21 2.47 -16.94
CA GLY A 118 15.92 1.87 -16.64
C GLY A 118 15.89 0.35 -16.64
N ALA A 119 14.90 -0.19 -15.93
CA ALA A 119 14.56 -1.60 -15.99
C ALA A 119 13.41 -1.81 -16.99
N LEU A 120 13.48 -2.88 -17.80
CA LEU A 120 12.52 -3.12 -18.88
C LEU A 120 11.12 -3.40 -18.33
N GLN A 121 10.13 -2.69 -18.84
CA GLN A 121 8.74 -3.01 -18.51
C GLN A 121 8.40 -4.42 -19.00
N GLY A 122 7.91 -5.27 -18.09
CA GLY A 122 7.60 -6.69 -18.40
C GLY A 122 8.76 -7.67 -18.20
N CYS A 123 9.94 -7.20 -17.80
CA CYS A 123 11.02 -8.04 -17.29
C CYS A 123 10.71 -8.50 -15.85
N VAL A 124 11.02 -9.76 -15.54
CA VAL A 124 10.70 -10.40 -14.25
C VAL A 124 11.53 -9.81 -13.11
N LEU A 125 12.77 -9.41 -13.39
CA LEU A 125 13.69 -8.82 -12.41
C LEU A 125 13.39 -7.35 -12.11
N SER A 126 12.78 -6.63 -13.05
CA SER A 126 12.60 -5.17 -12.96
C SER A 126 11.92 -4.72 -11.66
N PRO A 127 10.82 -5.35 -11.20
CA PRO A 127 10.23 -5.05 -9.90
C PRO A 127 11.19 -5.19 -8.71
N LEU A 128 11.96 -6.28 -8.66
CA LEU A 128 12.91 -6.52 -7.58
C LEU A 128 14.05 -5.50 -7.62
N LEU A 129 14.61 -5.24 -8.80
CA LEU A 129 15.71 -4.28 -8.96
C LEU A 129 15.28 -2.87 -8.55
N TYR A 130 14.04 -2.47 -8.84
CA TYR A 130 13.51 -1.18 -8.37
C TYR A 130 13.37 -1.13 -6.84
N SER A 131 12.87 -2.19 -6.21
CA SER A 131 12.80 -2.27 -4.74
C SER A 131 14.19 -2.15 -4.09
N LEU A 132 15.20 -2.79 -4.69
CA LEU A 132 16.59 -2.71 -4.21
C LEU A 132 17.25 -1.36 -4.51
N TYR A 133 16.90 -0.73 -5.63
CA TYR A 133 17.39 0.60 -5.97
C TYR A 133 16.96 1.67 -4.96
N THR A 134 15.75 1.51 -4.41
CA THR A 134 15.10 2.45 -3.50
C THR A 134 15.21 2.03 -2.02
N SER A 135 15.95 0.96 -1.70
CA SER A 135 15.94 0.35 -0.36
C SER A 135 16.53 1.24 0.74
N ASP A 136 17.45 2.13 0.37
CA ASP A 136 18.09 3.12 1.24
C ASP A 136 17.28 4.42 1.38
N CYS A 137 16.14 4.55 0.68
CA CYS A 137 15.18 5.63 0.92
C CYS A 137 14.39 5.34 2.21
N VAL A 138 14.98 5.70 3.34
CA VAL A 138 14.42 5.51 4.69
C VAL A 138 14.36 6.85 5.43
N ALA A 139 13.45 6.98 6.38
CA ALA A 139 13.28 8.22 7.14
C ALA A 139 14.54 8.52 7.98
N THR A 140 15.01 9.77 7.95
CA THR A 140 16.14 10.21 8.77
C THR A 140 15.71 10.54 10.20
N HIS A 141 14.47 11.00 10.39
CA HIS A 141 13.95 11.38 11.71
C HIS A 141 13.00 10.34 12.28
N GLY A 142 13.09 10.05 13.59
CA GLY A 142 12.22 9.08 14.26
C GLY A 142 10.74 9.49 14.37
N SER A 143 10.43 10.77 14.16
CA SER A 143 9.07 11.29 14.03
C SER A 143 8.50 11.14 12.61
N ASN A 144 9.32 10.72 11.65
CA ASN A 144 8.91 10.53 10.28
C ASN A 144 8.87 9.05 9.90
N THR A 145 8.16 8.73 8.83
CA THR A 145 8.10 7.37 8.30
C THR A 145 7.94 7.43 6.79
N ILE A 146 8.81 6.76 6.05
CA ILE A 146 8.69 6.60 4.59
C ILE A 146 8.11 5.20 4.34
N VAL A 147 6.96 5.15 3.67
CA VAL A 147 6.32 3.90 3.25
C VAL A 147 6.31 3.83 1.73
N LYS A 148 6.72 2.69 1.18
CA LYS A 148 6.83 2.47 -0.26
C LYS A 148 5.97 1.30 -0.70
N PHE A 149 5.33 1.45 -1.85
CA PHE A 149 4.72 0.37 -2.59
C PHE A 149 5.09 0.56 -4.07
N ALA A 150 6.21 -0.04 -4.47
CA ALA A 150 6.83 0.21 -5.75
C ALA A 150 7.15 1.71 -5.87
N ASP A 151 6.68 2.39 -6.92
CA ASP A 151 6.87 3.83 -7.13
C ASP A 151 5.98 4.71 -6.25
N ASP A 152 4.82 4.20 -5.77
CA ASP A 152 3.99 4.93 -4.82
C ASP A 152 4.73 5.06 -3.47
N THR A 153 5.13 6.29 -3.11
CA THR A 153 5.84 6.59 -1.86
C THR A 153 5.05 7.60 -1.03
N VAL A 154 4.97 7.40 0.28
CA VAL A 154 4.41 8.38 1.21
C VAL A 154 5.37 8.68 2.35
N VAL A 155 5.60 9.97 2.60
CA VAL A 155 6.32 10.47 3.77
C VAL A 155 5.29 10.92 4.81
N LEU A 156 5.33 10.32 5.99
CA LEU A 156 4.50 10.68 7.13
C LEU A 156 5.33 11.50 8.10
N GLY A 157 4.84 12.67 8.49
CA GLY A 157 5.41 13.46 9.59
C GLY A 157 4.48 13.47 10.80
N ALA A 158 4.91 12.87 11.91
CA ALA A 158 4.18 12.83 13.16
C ALA A 158 4.47 14.10 13.98
N ILE A 159 3.65 15.13 13.81
CA ILE A 159 3.89 16.46 14.37
C ILE A 159 3.35 16.56 15.80
N SER A 160 4.20 17.04 16.71
CA SER A 160 3.87 17.33 18.11
C SER A 160 4.22 18.78 18.42
N ASN A 161 3.41 19.45 19.26
CA ASN A 161 3.65 20.83 19.69
C ASN A 161 3.87 21.85 18.54
N ASN A 162 3.30 21.60 17.35
CA ASN A 162 3.52 22.40 16.13
C ASN A 162 4.97 22.44 15.60
N ASP A 163 5.84 21.52 16.05
CA ASP A 163 7.19 21.44 15.51
C ASP A 163 7.23 20.62 14.21
N GLU A 164 7.32 21.35 13.09
CA GLU A 164 7.38 20.78 11.74
C GLU A 164 8.81 20.59 11.21
N ALA A 165 9.85 20.93 12.00
CA ALA A 165 11.22 20.98 11.51
C ALA A 165 11.70 19.65 10.93
N ALA A 166 11.51 18.55 11.68
CA ALA A 166 11.89 17.20 11.25
C ALA A 166 11.19 16.77 9.95
N TYR A 167 9.90 17.09 9.78
CA TYR A 167 9.15 16.74 8.57
C TYR A 167 9.61 17.57 7.37
N MET A 168 9.84 18.87 7.56
CA MET A 168 10.33 19.76 6.49
C MET A 168 11.74 19.37 6.04
N ASP A 169 12.60 18.97 6.97
CA ASP A 169 13.94 18.46 6.68
C ASP A 169 13.89 17.15 5.90
N GLU A 170 13.02 16.21 6.30
CA GLU A 170 12.83 14.94 5.60
C GLU A 170 12.38 15.12 4.15
N VAL A 171 11.49 16.07 3.88
CA VAL A 171 11.07 16.36 2.50
C VAL A 171 12.23 16.90 1.66
N LYS A 172 13.12 17.70 2.25
CA LYS A 172 14.34 18.16 1.58
C LYS A 172 15.32 17.01 1.34
N ASN A 173 15.54 16.17 2.34
CA ASN A 173 16.40 14.99 2.25
C ASN A 173 15.88 14.02 1.17
N LEU A 174 14.57 13.80 1.10
CA LEU A 174 13.95 13.02 0.04
C LEU A 174 14.20 13.66 -1.34
N ALA A 175 14.03 14.97 -1.49
CA ALA A 175 14.25 15.65 -2.76
C ALA A 175 15.71 15.55 -3.22
N SER A 176 16.68 15.72 -2.31
CA SER A 176 18.10 15.52 -2.58
C SER A 176 18.39 14.06 -2.97
N TRP A 177 17.89 13.11 -2.18
CA TRP A 177 18.06 11.68 -2.46
C TRP A 177 17.48 11.31 -3.83
N CYS A 178 16.34 11.89 -4.23
CA CYS A 178 15.77 11.69 -5.55
C CYS A 178 16.68 12.23 -6.66
N GLN A 179 17.26 13.41 -6.49
CA GLN A 179 18.22 13.98 -7.43
C GLN A 179 19.47 13.09 -7.57
N ASP A 180 20.04 12.66 -6.45
CA ASP A 180 21.20 11.77 -6.44
C ASP A 180 20.88 10.44 -7.15
N ASN A 181 19.70 9.88 -6.90
CA ASN A 181 19.26 8.62 -7.51
C ASN A 181 18.56 8.81 -8.86
N HIS A 182 18.61 9.99 -9.46
CA HIS A 182 18.01 10.29 -10.77
C HIS A 182 16.51 9.97 -10.87
N LEU A 183 15.81 9.90 -9.73
CA LEU A 183 14.37 9.72 -9.66
C LEU A 183 13.70 11.09 -9.81
N GLN A 184 13.00 11.27 -10.93
CA GLN A 184 12.39 12.57 -11.24
C GLN A 184 11.08 12.75 -10.48
N LEU A 185 11.07 13.62 -9.47
CA LEU A 185 9.85 13.97 -8.74
C LEU A 185 8.87 14.74 -9.63
N ASN A 186 7.62 14.30 -9.68
CA ASN A 186 6.53 15.02 -10.30
C ASN A 186 5.80 15.89 -9.27
N VAL A 187 6.24 17.13 -9.09
CA VAL A 187 5.68 18.04 -8.07
C VAL A 187 4.19 18.32 -8.33
N SER A 188 3.75 18.34 -9.59
CA SER A 188 2.34 18.57 -9.95
C SER A 188 1.41 17.43 -9.56
N LYS A 189 1.92 16.20 -9.47
CA LYS A 189 1.17 15.00 -9.03
C LYS A 189 1.42 14.63 -7.58
N THR A 190 2.52 15.12 -7.01
CA THR A 190 2.80 15.03 -5.58
C THR A 190 1.78 15.88 -4.83
N LYS A 191 1.18 15.31 -3.78
CA LYS A 191 0.14 15.97 -2.99
C LYS A 191 0.40 15.84 -1.50
N GLU A 192 0.02 16.87 -0.77
CA GLU A 192 0.02 16.83 0.68
C GLU A 192 -1.41 16.64 1.24
N LEU A 193 -1.55 15.75 2.21
CA LEU A 193 -2.76 15.62 3.03
C LEU A 193 -2.40 15.87 4.50
N VAL A 194 -3.18 16.69 5.20
CA VAL A 194 -2.98 16.95 6.63
C VAL A 194 -4.13 16.38 7.43
N VAL A 195 -3.83 15.49 8.37
CA VAL A 195 -4.78 14.90 9.31
C VAL A 195 -4.64 15.60 10.65
N ASP A 196 -5.57 16.49 10.94
CA ASP A 196 -5.57 17.32 12.15
C ASP A 196 -6.98 17.42 12.73
N PHE A 197 -7.16 16.95 13.97
CA PHE A 197 -8.43 16.94 14.69
C PHE A 197 -8.53 18.01 15.79
N ARG A 198 -7.58 18.94 15.86
CA ARG A 198 -7.57 20.02 16.84
C ARG A 198 -8.69 21.02 16.57
N ARG A 199 -9.27 21.56 17.65
CA ARG A 199 -10.33 22.59 17.64
C ARG A 199 -9.68 23.97 17.87
N GLY A 200 -10.08 25.01 17.12
CA GLY A 200 -9.52 26.37 17.21
C GLY A 200 -9.13 26.98 15.85
N GLN A 201 -9.00 28.31 15.77
CA GLN A 201 -8.77 29.09 14.53
C GLN A 201 -7.31 29.07 14.03
N HIS A 202 -7.21 29.15 12.69
CA HIS A 202 -6.03 29.14 11.80
C HIS A 202 -4.97 28.07 12.03
N ARG A 203 -5.14 26.98 11.27
CA ARG A 203 -4.12 25.97 11.01
C ARG A 203 -3.15 26.50 9.95
N ASP A 204 -2.16 27.25 10.38
CA ASP A 204 -1.10 27.75 9.50
C ASP A 204 0.01 26.71 9.35
N TYR A 205 -0.18 25.77 8.42
CA TYR A 205 0.85 24.77 8.12
C TYR A 205 1.79 25.32 7.06
N LYS A 206 3.10 25.29 7.34
CA LYS A 206 4.12 25.78 6.40
C LYS A 206 3.97 25.06 5.05
N PRO A 207 3.92 25.79 3.91
CA PRO A 207 3.83 25.16 2.60
C PRO A 207 5.08 24.34 2.32
N ILE A 208 4.89 23.18 1.67
CA ILE A 208 6.01 22.40 1.16
C ILE A 208 6.41 22.97 -0.20
N ILE A 209 7.71 23.21 -0.39
CA ILE A 209 8.29 23.64 -1.65
C ILE A 209 9.32 22.59 -2.06
N ILE A 210 9.15 22.00 -3.25
CA ILE A 210 10.07 21.01 -3.83
C ILE A 210 10.56 21.57 -5.15
N ASN A 211 11.87 21.66 -5.33
CA ASN A 211 12.50 22.21 -6.54
C ASN A 211 11.94 23.59 -6.95
N GLY A 212 11.66 24.46 -5.97
CA GLY A 212 11.10 25.80 -6.18
C GLY A 212 9.59 25.86 -6.44
N ALA A 213 8.91 24.71 -6.58
CA ALA A 213 7.46 24.66 -6.82
C ALA A 213 6.68 24.26 -5.54
N PRO A 214 5.55 24.91 -5.24
CA PRO A 214 4.72 24.55 -4.08
C PRO A 214 3.97 23.24 -4.34
N VAL A 215 3.93 22.38 -3.32
CA VAL A 215 3.12 21.15 -3.35
C VAL A 215 1.67 21.50 -3.01
N GLU A 216 0.73 21.01 -3.82
CA GLU A 216 -0.70 21.20 -3.56
C GLU A 216 -1.14 20.40 -2.33
N ARG A 217 -1.82 21.08 -1.40
CA ARG A 217 -2.50 20.45 -0.26
C ARG A 217 -3.95 20.13 -0.61
N VAL A 218 -4.35 18.87 -0.42
CA VAL A 218 -5.67 18.35 -0.77
C VAL A 218 -6.44 17.89 0.47
N GLN A 219 -7.77 17.78 0.35
CA GLN A 219 -8.64 17.23 1.40
C GLN A 219 -8.86 15.72 1.26
N SER A 220 -8.60 15.15 0.08
CA SER A 220 -8.68 13.72 -0.17
C SER A 220 -7.67 13.33 -1.24
N PHE A 221 -6.98 12.21 -1.05
CA PHE A 221 -6.02 11.67 -2.00
C PHE A 221 -6.25 10.17 -2.23
N LYS A 222 -6.11 9.71 -3.48
CA LYS A 222 -6.26 8.29 -3.83
C LYS A 222 -4.91 7.58 -3.74
N TYR A 223 -4.66 6.92 -2.62
CA TYR A 223 -3.44 6.14 -2.37
C TYR A 223 -3.73 4.64 -2.48
N LEU A 224 -2.98 3.92 -3.33
CA LEU A 224 -3.09 2.46 -3.51
C LEU A 224 -4.54 1.97 -3.76
N GLY A 225 -5.32 2.76 -4.50
CA GLY A 225 -6.71 2.45 -4.83
C GLY A 225 -7.75 2.86 -3.78
N VAL A 226 -7.34 3.45 -2.67
CA VAL A 226 -8.21 3.93 -1.58
C VAL A 226 -8.16 5.44 -1.46
N HIS A 227 -9.33 6.09 -1.38
CA HIS A 227 -9.38 7.52 -1.09
C HIS A 227 -9.26 7.76 0.42
N ILE A 228 -8.19 8.45 0.83
CA ILE A 228 -7.93 8.85 2.21
C ILE A 228 -8.29 10.33 2.32
N SER A 229 -9.23 10.66 3.22
CA SER A 229 -9.66 12.03 3.49
C SER A 229 -8.94 12.60 4.73
N SER A 230 -8.74 13.91 4.78
CA SER A 230 -8.08 14.62 5.89
C SER A 230 -8.81 14.44 7.24
N ASP A 231 -10.12 14.24 7.21
CA ASP A 231 -10.98 13.95 8.36
C ASP A 231 -11.08 12.44 8.70
N LEU A 232 -10.41 11.60 7.90
CA LEU A 232 -10.45 10.14 7.93
C LEU A 232 -11.87 9.55 7.82
N THR A 233 -12.78 10.26 7.15
CA THR A 233 -14.08 9.71 6.75
C THR A 233 -13.96 8.94 5.43
N TRP A 234 -14.76 7.88 5.29
CA TRP A 234 -14.69 6.97 4.15
C TRP A 234 -15.79 7.18 3.11
N ALA A 235 -16.59 8.23 3.25
CA ALA A 235 -17.73 8.51 2.38
C ALA A 235 -17.32 8.65 0.91
N ALA A 236 -16.25 9.43 0.63
CA ALA A 236 -15.72 9.62 -0.72
C ALA A 236 -15.28 8.29 -1.36
N HIS A 237 -14.51 7.47 -0.64
CA HIS A 237 -14.08 6.15 -1.11
C HIS A 237 -15.28 5.24 -1.39
N ILE A 238 -16.22 5.16 -0.45
CA ILE A 238 -17.38 4.28 -0.54
C ILE A 238 -18.31 4.70 -1.67
N GLN A 239 -18.46 6.00 -1.93
CA GLN A 239 -19.22 6.48 -3.08
C GLN A 239 -18.59 6.03 -4.41
N VAL A 240 -17.27 6.12 -4.54
CA VAL A 240 -16.53 5.65 -5.72
C VAL A 240 -16.69 4.14 -5.90
N GLN A 241 -16.50 3.34 -4.85
CA GLN A 241 -16.66 1.88 -4.91
C GLN A 241 -18.10 1.48 -5.23
N THR A 242 -19.07 2.11 -4.58
CA THR A 242 -20.51 1.86 -4.83
C THR A 242 -20.88 2.19 -6.28
N LYS A 243 -20.38 3.30 -6.84
CA LYS A 243 -20.63 3.68 -8.25
C LYS A 243 -20.08 2.62 -9.21
N LYS A 244 -18.84 2.19 -9.02
CA LYS A 244 -18.21 1.14 -9.84
C LYS A 244 -18.95 -0.19 -9.72
N ALA A 245 -19.28 -0.62 -8.51
CA ALA A 245 -20.00 -1.86 -8.28
C ALA A 245 -21.40 -1.85 -8.93
N ARG A 246 -22.11 -0.71 -8.90
CA ARG A 246 -23.40 -0.54 -9.59
C ARG A 246 -23.28 -0.66 -11.12
N GLN A 247 -22.20 -0.14 -11.70
CA GLN A 247 -21.92 -0.33 -13.13
C GLN A 247 -21.73 -1.82 -13.47
N ARG A 248 -21.05 -2.58 -12.60
CA ARG A 248 -20.89 -4.04 -12.79
C ARG A 248 -22.18 -4.84 -12.52
N LEU A 249 -23.03 -4.37 -11.61
CA LEU A 249 -24.36 -4.95 -11.40
C LEU A 249 -25.24 -4.86 -12.66
N TYR A 250 -25.08 -3.82 -13.49
CA TYR A 250 -25.81 -3.75 -14.75
C TYR A 250 -25.49 -4.96 -15.64
N HIS A 251 -24.21 -5.32 -15.80
CA HIS A 251 -23.82 -6.50 -16.57
C HIS A 251 -24.34 -7.80 -15.94
N LEU A 252 -24.31 -7.93 -14.62
CA LEU A 252 -24.90 -9.08 -13.92
C LEU A 252 -26.41 -9.21 -14.23
N ARG A 253 -27.14 -8.09 -14.32
CA ARG A 253 -28.56 -8.09 -14.73
C ARG A 253 -28.74 -8.49 -16.19
N GLN A 254 -27.85 -8.07 -17.10
CA GLN A 254 -27.90 -8.49 -18.50
C GLN A 254 -27.66 -10.00 -18.63
N LEU A 255 -26.63 -10.55 -17.96
CA LEU A 255 -26.37 -11.99 -17.96
C LEU A 255 -27.58 -12.79 -17.45
N ARG A 256 -28.26 -12.28 -16.43
CA ARG A 256 -29.52 -12.89 -15.96
C ARG A 256 -30.60 -12.87 -17.05
N LYS A 257 -30.75 -11.79 -17.82
CA LYS A 257 -31.73 -11.74 -18.93
C LYS A 257 -31.44 -12.79 -20.00
N PHE A 258 -30.16 -13.06 -20.25
CA PHE A 258 -29.70 -14.15 -21.13
C PHE A 258 -29.83 -15.55 -20.50
N ARG A 259 -30.52 -15.68 -19.35
CA ARG A 259 -30.79 -16.95 -18.66
C ARG A 259 -29.52 -17.72 -18.26
N VAL A 260 -28.42 -17.01 -18.04
CA VAL A 260 -27.17 -17.59 -17.50
C VAL A 260 -27.45 -18.24 -16.13
N SER A 261 -26.85 -19.40 -15.89
CA SER A 261 -27.13 -20.18 -14.68
C SER A 261 -26.77 -19.42 -13.38
N PRO A 262 -27.51 -19.63 -12.27
CA PRO A 262 -27.22 -19.03 -10.98
C PRO A 262 -25.77 -19.21 -10.50
N LYS A 263 -25.17 -20.38 -10.77
CA LYS A 263 -23.78 -20.68 -10.43
C LYS A 263 -22.80 -19.74 -11.14
N ILE A 264 -22.98 -19.53 -12.45
CA ILE A 264 -22.14 -18.62 -13.24
C ILE A 264 -22.38 -17.16 -12.82
N LEU A 265 -23.62 -16.78 -12.54
CA LEU A 265 -23.94 -15.44 -12.02
C LEU A 265 -23.24 -15.15 -10.69
N ARG A 266 -23.15 -16.15 -9.79
CA ARG A 266 -22.38 -16.03 -8.55
C ARG A 266 -20.89 -15.85 -8.80
N ILE A 267 -20.30 -16.60 -9.74
CA ILE A 267 -18.89 -16.44 -10.14
C ILE A 267 -18.65 -15.03 -10.66
N PHE A 268 -19.53 -14.53 -11.54
CA PHE A 268 -19.44 -13.16 -12.05
C PHE A 268 -19.56 -12.13 -10.91
N TYR A 269 -20.52 -12.30 -10.00
CA TYR A 269 -20.66 -11.44 -8.83
C TYR A 269 -19.37 -11.38 -8.01
N THR A 270 -18.81 -12.53 -7.64
CA THR A 270 -17.59 -12.60 -6.83
C THR A 270 -16.41 -11.95 -7.54
N GLY A 271 -16.22 -12.23 -8.83
CA GLY A 271 -15.08 -11.71 -9.61
C GLY A 271 -15.20 -10.24 -10.01
N ALA A 272 -16.41 -9.73 -10.28
CA ALA A 272 -16.60 -8.41 -10.88
C ALA A 272 -17.29 -7.38 -9.98
N VAL A 273 -18.07 -7.80 -8.98
CA VAL A 273 -18.82 -6.89 -8.08
C VAL A 273 -18.22 -6.91 -6.69
N GLU A 274 -18.11 -8.09 -6.07
CA GLU A 274 -17.58 -8.27 -4.72
C GLU A 274 -16.11 -7.88 -4.63
N SER A 275 -15.30 -8.22 -5.64
CA SER A 275 -13.90 -7.81 -5.73
C SER A 275 -13.69 -6.29 -5.62
N ILE A 276 -14.60 -5.50 -6.20
CA ILE A 276 -14.60 -4.03 -6.10
C ILE A 276 -14.98 -3.60 -4.68
N LEU A 277 -16.09 -4.13 -4.16
CA LEU A 277 -16.60 -3.74 -2.83
C LEU A 277 -15.63 -4.11 -1.70
N THR A 278 -14.86 -5.17 -1.88
CA THR A 278 -13.97 -5.72 -0.87
C THR A 278 -12.51 -5.29 -1.06
N GLN A 279 -12.19 -4.53 -2.10
CA GLN A 279 -10.84 -4.05 -2.33
C GLN A 279 -10.35 -3.20 -1.15
N ASN A 280 -9.21 -3.60 -0.59
CA ASN A 280 -8.59 -2.97 0.57
C ASN A 280 -9.50 -2.82 1.80
N MET A 281 -10.53 -3.67 1.94
CA MET A 281 -11.64 -3.46 2.88
C MET A 281 -11.23 -3.44 4.35
N THR A 282 -10.17 -4.18 4.70
CA THR A 282 -9.62 -4.23 6.06
C THR A 282 -9.15 -2.87 6.56
N SER A 283 -8.74 -1.96 5.66
CA SER A 283 -8.23 -0.64 6.00
C SER A 283 -9.32 0.39 6.32
N TRP A 284 -10.50 0.28 5.70
CA TRP A 284 -11.52 1.35 5.72
C TRP A 284 -12.90 0.94 6.25
N PHE A 285 -13.31 -0.34 6.11
CA PHE A 285 -14.69 -0.73 6.41
C PHE A 285 -15.05 -0.62 7.89
N GLY A 286 -14.14 -0.98 8.80
CA GLY A 286 -14.36 -0.84 10.25
C GLY A 286 -14.63 0.60 10.69
N ASN A 287 -14.02 1.58 10.01
CA ASN A 287 -14.18 3.00 10.29
C ASN A 287 -15.29 3.68 9.47
N SER A 288 -15.98 2.95 8.60
CA SER A 288 -17.11 3.48 7.84
C SER A 288 -18.35 3.68 8.72
N CYS A 289 -19.18 4.67 8.38
CA CYS A 289 -20.41 4.92 9.14
C CYS A 289 -21.52 3.93 8.77
N VAL A 290 -22.52 3.78 9.64
CA VAL A 290 -23.65 2.85 9.43
C VAL A 290 -24.41 3.15 8.13
N LYS A 291 -24.53 4.44 7.77
CA LYS A 291 -25.16 4.86 6.50
C LYS A 291 -24.40 4.30 5.28
N ASP A 292 -23.08 4.37 5.31
CA ASP A 292 -22.22 3.90 4.24
C ASP A 292 -22.22 2.37 4.15
N GLN A 293 -22.16 1.68 5.29
CA GLN A 293 -22.28 0.21 5.35
C GLN A 293 -23.62 -0.26 4.78
N LYS A 294 -24.73 0.41 5.11
CA LYS A 294 -26.05 0.14 4.51
C LYS A 294 -26.07 0.41 3.01
N ALA A 295 -25.34 1.42 2.51
CA ALA A 295 -25.23 1.69 1.08
C ALA A 295 -24.51 0.55 0.33
N LEU A 296 -23.42 0.05 0.88
CA LEU A 296 -22.68 -1.09 0.32
C LEU A 296 -23.51 -2.37 0.38
N GLN A 297 -24.16 -2.67 1.51
CA GLN A 297 -24.98 -3.87 1.66
C GLN A 297 -26.18 -3.91 0.69
N ARG A 298 -26.73 -2.75 0.29
CA ARG A 298 -27.77 -2.67 -0.76
C ARG A 298 -27.28 -3.17 -2.13
N VAL A 299 -25.99 -3.02 -2.44
CA VAL A 299 -25.38 -3.56 -3.67
C VAL A 299 -25.42 -5.09 -3.62
N ILE A 300 -25.01 -5.70 -2.51
CA ILE A 300 -25.08 -7.16 -2.32
C ILE A 300 -26.51 -7.67 -2.41
N ARG A 301 -27.46 -7.05 -1.68
CA ARG A 301 -28.88 -7.45 -1.74
C ARG A 301 -29.47 -7.36 -3.15
N THR A 302 -28.92 -6.49 -3.99
CA THR A 302 -29.32 -6.40 -5.41
C THR A 302 -28.72 -7.53 -6.23
N ALA A 303 -27.44 -7.86 -6.00
CA ALA A 303 -26.79 -9.01 -6.63
C ALA A 303 -27.47 -10.33 -6.24
N GLU A 304 -27.81 -10.50 -4.96
CA GLU A 304 -28.46 -11.68 -4.40
C GLU A 304 -29.78 -11.98 -5.11
N ARG A 305 -30.63 -10.96 -5.27
CA ARG A 305 -31.88 -11.05 -6.05
C ARG A 305 -31.65 -11.34 -7.54
N CYS A 306 -30.51 -10.95 -8.10
CA CYS A 306 -30.16 -11.27 -9.49
C CYS A 306 -29.69 -12.72 -9.63
N CYS A 307 -28.84 -13.19 -8.70
CA CYS A 307 -28.28 -14.52 -8.73
C CYS A 307 -29.26 -15.60 -8.26
N ARG A 308 -30.29 -15.22 -7.47
CA ARG A 308 -31.21 -16.15 -6.77
C ARG A 308 -30.46 -17.13 -5.85
N ILE A 309 -29.37 -16.67 -5.24
CA ILE A 309 -28.54 -17.41 -4.29
C ILE A 309 -28.22 -16.46 -3.14
N ALA A 310 -28.30 -16.93 -1.91
CA ALA A 310 -27.89 -16.16 -0.73
C ALA A 310 -26.41 -15.77 -0.82
N LEU A 311 -26.11 -14.50 -0.58
CA LEU A 311 -24.75 -13.95 -0.61
C LEU A 311 -24.35 -13.53 0.81
N PRO A 312 -23.09 -13.73 1.22
CA PRO A 312 -22.65 -13.36 2.55
C PRO A 312 -22.76 -11.84 2.76
N PRO A 313 -23.18 -11.39 3.96
CA PRO A 313 -23.04 -10.00 4.36
C PRO A 313 -21.61 -9.47 4.25
N LEU A 314 -21.45 -8.17 3.99
CA LEU A 314 -20.11 -7.55 3.97
C LEU A 314 -19.41 -7.64 5.32
N GLN A 315 -20.16 -7.56 6.41
CA GLN A 315 -19.62 -7.64 7.77
C GLN A 315 -18.88 -8.96 7.99
N ASP A 316 -19.45 -10.08 7.54
CA ASP A 316 -18.84 -11.41 7.68
C ASP A 316 -17.57 -11.52 6.85
N THR A 317 -17.61 -10.95 5.63
CA THR A 317 -16.44 -10.89 4.74
C THR A 317 -15.33 -10.05 5.37
N TYR A 318 -15.67 -8.94 6.02
CA TYR A 318 -14.73 -8.07 6.71
C TYR A 318 -14.09 -8.76 7.91
N THR A 319 -14.89 -9.35 8.80
CA THR A 319 -14.38 -10.07 9.98
C THR A 319 -13.43 -11.19 9.55
N ARG A 320 -13.82 -11.96 8.52
CA ARG A 320 -12.98 -13.04 7.95
C ARG A 320 -11.66 -12.50 7.41
N ARG A 321 -11.68 -11.42 6.61
CA ARG A 321 -10.46 -10.84 6.03
C ARG A 321 -9.53 -10.25 7.09
N CYS A 322 -10.09 -9.59 8.12
CA CYS A 322 -9.31 -9.12 9.25
C CYS A 322 -8.59 -10.28 9.93
N TRP A 323 -9.28 -11.38 10.22
CA TRP A 323 -8.69 -12.56 10.82
C TRP A 323 -7.63 -13.21 9.92
N THR A 324 -7.94 -13.48 8.65
CA THR A 324 -7.02 -14.11 7.69
C THR A 324 -5.74 -13.29 7.53
N ARG A 325 -5.88 -11.96 7.42
CA ARG A 325 -4.72 -11.08 7.30
C ARG A 325 -3.89 -11.05 8.58
N ALA A 326 -4.52 -11.00 9.76
CA ALA A 326 -3.81 -11.11 11.03
C ALA A 326 -3.02 -12.42 11.14
N ALA A 327 -3.63 -13.56 10.79
CA ALA A 327 -2.97 -14.86 10.80
C ALA A 327 -1.76 -14.90 9.85
N GLN A 328 -1.86 -14.28 8.68
CA GLN A 328 -0.74 -14.14 7.74
C GLN A 328 0.38 -13.26 8.28
N ILE A 329 0.05 -12.15 8.96
CA ILE A 329 1.05 -11.26 9.57
C ILE A 329 1.80 -11.99 10.70
N LEU A 330 1.09 -12.79 11.51
CA LEU A 330 1.68 -13.54 12.61
C LEU A 330 2.69 -14.59 12.16
N LYS A 331 2.45 -15.24 11.02
CA LYS A 331 3.36 -16.22 10.41
C LYS A 331 4.66 -15.63 9.86
N ASP A 332 4.78 -14.31 9.83
CA ASP A 332 5.92 -13.62 9.22
C ASP A 332 6.51 -12.58 10.19
N PRO A 333 7.56 -12.94 10.93
CA PRO A 333 8.24 -12.05 11.86
C PRO A 333 8.82 -10.79 11.21
N SER A 334 9.14 -10.84 9.91
CA SER A 334 9.65 -9.68 9.16
C SER A 334 8.55 -8.67 8.79
N HIS A 335 7.27 -9.01 9.01
CA HIS A 335 6.17 -8.10 8.70
C HIS A 335 6.20 -6.90 9.66
N PRO A 336 6.19 -5.65 9.17
CA PRO A 336 6.30 -4.46 10.03
C PRO A 336 5.17 -4.35 11.06
N GLY A 337 4.01 -4.92 10.75
CA GLY A 337 2.86 -5.06 11.65
C GLY A 337 2.92 -6.24 12.64
N ASN A 338 3.84 -7.20 12.50
CA ASN A 338 3.91 -8.39 13.38
C ASN A 338 4.08 -7.99 14.85
N LYS A 339 4.98 -7.04 15.12
CA LYS A 339 5.23 -6.47 16.47
C LYS A 339 4.02 -5.86 17.18
N LEU A 340 2.92 -5.60 16.45
CA LEU A 340 1.67 -5.08 17.02
C LEU A 340 0.80 -6.19 17.63
N PHE A 341 1.10 -7.46 17.34
CA PHE A 341 0.38 -8.61 17.87
C PHE A 341 1.18 -9.27 19.01
N GLN A 342 1.08 -8.69 20.20
CA GLN A 342 1.77 -9.20 21.39
C GLN A 342 0.85 -10.10 22.21
N LEU A 343 1.29 -11.30 22.56
CA LEU A 343 0.55 -12.16 23.49
C LEU A 343 0.59 -11.60 24.92
N LEU A 344 -0.50 -11.81 25.66
CA LEU A 344 -0.49 -11.65 27.12
C LEU A 344 0.33 -12.77 27.76
N GLN A 345 0.73 -12.58 29.03
CA GLN A 345 1.48 -13.58 29.80
C GLN A 345 0.81 -14.96 29.84
N SER A 346 -0.52 -15.02 29.74
CA SER A 346 -1.27 -16.28 29.67
C SER A 346 -1.10 -17.06 28.37
N GLY A 347 -0.51 -16.47 27.32
CA GLY A 347 -0.33 -17.09 26.00
C GLY A 347 -1.62 -17.28 25.19
N ARG A 348 -2.80 -17.01 25.77
CA ARG A 348 -4.11 -17.32 25.16
C ARG A 348 -4.72 -16.19 24.34
N ARG A 349 -4.37 -14.94 24.66
CA ARG A 349 -4.98 -13.75 24.05
C ARG A 349 -3.90 -12.73 23.70
N PHE A 350 -4.13 -12.03 22.60
CA PHE A 350 -3.34 -10.89 22.18
C PHE A 350 -3.74 -9.64 22.96
N ARG A 351 -2.75 -8.83 23.33
CA ARG A 351 -2.91 -7.55 24.00
C ARG A 351 -3.57 -6.55 23.05
N ILE A 352 -4.74 -6.06 23.43
CA ILE A 352 -5.37 -4.92 22.76
C ILE A 352 -4.68 -3.65 23.28
N PHE A 353 -4.03 -2.90 22.40
CA PHE A 353 -3.41 -1.63 22.80
C PHE A 353 -4.46 -0.57 23.16
N ARG A 354 -4.08 0.31 24.08
CA ARG A 354 -4.95 1.39 24.58
C ARG A 354 -5.26 2.36 23.42
N ALA A 355 -6.54 2.61 23.20
CA ALA A 355 -7.03 3.55 22.20
C ALA A 355 -8.11 4.45 22.81
N ARG A 356 -7.90 5.77 22.77
CA ARG A 356 -8.81 6.78 23.34
C ARG A 356 -9.97 7.09 22.41
N THR A 357 -9.74 7.06 21.10
CA THR A 357 -10.72 7.38 20.07
C THR A 357 -11.34 6.12 19.44
N GLU A 358 -12.60 6.24 19.02
CA GLU A 358 -13.26 5.19 18.23
C GLU A 358 -12.56 4.95 16.87
N ARG A 359 -11.97 6.00 16.27
CA ARG A 359 -11.24 5.89 14.99
C ARG A 359 -10.07 4.91 15.09
N LEU A 360 -9.26 5.01 16.15
CA LEU A 360 -8.17 4.06 16.38
C LEU A 360 -8.74 2.68 16.73
N LYS A 361 -9.71 2.58 17.65
CA LYS A 361 -10.33 1.30 18.03
C LYS A 361 -10.95 0.54 16.85
N ARG A 362 -11.44 1.23 15.83
CA ARG A 362 -12.08 0.64 14.63
C ARG A 362 -11.15 0.47 13.44
N SER A 363 -9.87 0.87 13.58
CA SER A 363 -8.83 0.60 12.59
C SER A 363 -8.46 -0.88 12.51
N PHE A 364 -7.71 -1.25 11.47
CA PHE A 364 -7.36 -2.64 11.17
C PHE A 364 -6.77 -3.41 12.36
N TYR A 365 -5.64 -2.96 12.93
CA TYR A 365 -4.92 -3.77 13.94
C TYR A 365 -5.77 -4.07 15.20
N PRO A 366 -6.49 -3.13 15.83
CA PRO A 366 -7.37 -3.46 16.95
C PRO A 366 -8.51 -4.39 16.57
N GLN A 367 -9.07 -4.24 15.36
CA GLN A 367 -10.15 -5.10 14.88
C GLN A 367 -9.63 -6.52 14.60
N ALA A 368 -8.44 -6.64 14.01
CA ALA A 368 -7.77 -7.92 13.77
C ALA A 368 -7.42 -8.63 15.09
N ILE A 369 -6.89 -7.91 16.09
CA ILE A 369 -6.63 -8.46 17.43
C ILE A 369 -7.92 -8.94 18.11
N ARG A 370 -9.02 -8.17 18.02
CA ARG A 370 -10.33 -8.61 18.55
C ARG A 370 -10.86 -9.85 17.82
N ALA A 371 -10.71 -9.92 16.50
CA ALA A 371 -11.08 -11.09 15.72
C ALA A 371 -10.26 -12.34 16.13
N LEU A 372 -8.95 -12.19 16.35
CA LEU A 372 -8.11 -13.28 16.88
C LEU A 372 -8.55 -13.73 18.28
N ASN A 373 -8.80 -12.78 19.18
CA ASN A 373 -9.19 -13.08 20.57
C ASN A 373 -10.58 -13.70 20.72
N THR A 374 -11.46 -13.54 19.72
CA THR A 374 -12.81 -14.11 19.71
C THR A 374 -12.87 -15.50 19.07
N HIS A 375 -11.90 -15.84 18.21
CA HIS A 375 -11.82 -17.14 17.53
C HIS A 375 -10.97 -18.19 18.26
N THR A 376 -10.71 -18.04 19.57
CA THR A 376 -9.96 -19.02 20.36
C THR A 376 -10.80 -20.27 20.70
N HIS A 377 -10.90 -21.21 19.75
CA HIS A 377 -10.79 -22.67 20.00
C HIS A 377 -9.36 -23.10 19.57
N PRO A 378 -8.80 -24.21 20.09
CA PRO A 378 -7.35 -24.37 20.27
C PRO A 378 -6.60 -24.52 18.94
N LEU A 379 -6.05 -23.42 18.44
CA LEU A 379 -5.11 -23.38 17.31
C LEU A 379 -3.75 -22.80 17.71
N THR A 380 -3.45 -22.75 19.01
CA THR A 380 -2.13 -22.36 19.52
C THR A 380 -1.03 -23.38 19.20
N SER A 381 -1.33 -24.54 18.62
CA SER A 381 -0.35 -25.56 18.25
C SER A 381 0.00 -25.65 16.76
N SER A 382 -0.61 -24.86 15.86
CA SER A 382 -0.37 -25.00 14.40
C SER A 382 -0.07 -23.69 13.65
N ILE A 383 0.08 -22.58 14.38
CA ILE A 383 0.46 -21.28 13.79
C ILE A 383 1.92 -20.93 14.13
N ILE A 384 2.55 -21.67 15.06
CA ILE A 384 3.91 -21.39 15.57
C ILE A 384 4.95 -22.43 15.11
N ASP A 385 4.53 -23.51 14.44
CA ASP A 385 5.46 -24.48 13.81
C ASP A 385 5.59 -24.26 12.29
#